data_AF-A0A4Y2CZF4-F1
#
_entry.id   AF-A0A4Y2CZF4-F1
#
_cell.length_a   1.000
_cell.length_b   1.000
_cell.length_c   1.000
_cell.angle_alpha   90.00
_cell.angle_beta   90.00
_cell.angle_gamma   90.00
#
_symmetry.space_group_name_H-M   'P 1'
#
loop_
_entity.id
_entity.type
_entity.pdbx_description
1 polymer ?
#
loop_
_entity_poly.entity_id
_entity_poly.type
_entity_poly.pdbx_seq_one_letter_code
_entity_poly.pdbx_strand_id
1 'polypeptide(L)'
;MVFVSSDGEPPFERNIRVYPLNPENPQQPFININILSPNLDPMAYPIFFPYGEPGWQPNWRCESYQGAQGNQSRVNVTILQYKSALTVVLDDFNPIISAGKLIRQWIVDSYLQVEANNLNFIRTHQQQLRTELYQGLADRNSSNPVLII
;
A
#
# COMPACT_ATOMS: atom_id res chain seq x y z
N MET A 1 -19.32 8.03 0.15
CA MET A 1 -18.48 8.52 1.27
C MET A 1 -18.04 9.93 0.91
N VAL A 2 -18.46 10.95 1.67
CA VAL A 2 -18.12 12.36 1.41
C VAL A 2 -17.05 12.75 2.42
N PHE A 3 -15.90 13.19 1.94
CA PHE A 3 -14.82 13.64 2.81
C PHE A 3 -14.89 15.16 2.89
N VAL A 4 -15.08 15.67 4.10
CA VAL A 4 -15.06 17.11 4.37
C VAL A 4 -13.81 17.37 5.21
N SER A 5 -12.79 17.95 4.59
CA SER A 5 -11.72 18.62 5.32
C SER A 5 -12.10 20.09 5.47
N SER A 6 -11.63 20.74 6.54
CA SER A 6 -11.78 22.19 6.74
C SER A 6 -11.21 23.02 5.58
N ASP A 7 -10.25 22.43 4.86
CA ASP A 7 -9.43 23.13 3.87
C ASP A 7 -9.86 22.80 2.43
N GLY A 8 -10.92 21.98 2.24
CA GLY A 8 -11.35 21.49 0.92
C GLY A 8 -10.41 20.46 0.28
N GLU A 9 -9.16 20.36 0.75
CA GLU A 9 -8.23 19.31 0.39
C GLU A 9 -8.73 17.95 0.88
N PRO A 10 -8.73 16.90 0.04
CA PRO A 10 -9.01 15.55 0.50
C PRO A 10 -8.04 15.18 1.64
N PRO A 11 -8.54 14.82 2.84
CA PRO A 11 -7.65 14.45 3.92
C PRO A 11 -6.86 13.21 3.50
N PHE A 12 -5.53 13.31 3.55
CA PHE A 12 -4.63 12.19 3.23
C PHE A 12 -4.87 11.00 4.18
N GLU A 13 -5.21 11.30 5.42
CA GLU A 13 -5.55 10.32 6.44
C GLU A 13 -6.98 9.80 6.27
N ARG A 14 -7.16 8.81 5.41
CA ARG A 14 -8.36 7.95 5.42
C ARG A 14 -8.23 6.91 6.54
N ASN A 15 -8.30 7.36 7.78
CA ASN A 15 -8.21 6.47 8.93
C ASN A 15 -9.59 5.86 9.24
N ILE A 16 -9.64 4.57 9.54
CA ILE A 16 -10.81 3.92 10.15
C ILE A 16 -10.69 4.07 11.67
N ARG A 17 -11.75 4.56 12.32
CA ARG A 17 -11.85 4.56 13.79
C ARG A 17 -12.60 3.34 14.27
N VAL A 18 -11.98 2.61 15.18
CA VAL A 18 -12.53 1.40 15.79
C VAL A 18 -12.79 1.68 17.26
N TYR A 19 -14.02 1.47 17.71
CA TYR A 19 -14.39 1.59 19.11
C TYR A 19 -14.50 0.17 19.70
N PRO A 20 -13.47 -0.33 20.40
CA PRO A 20 -13.55 -1.63 21.05
C PRO A 20 -14.64 -1.62 22.13
N LEU A 21 -15.36 -2.73 22.25
CA LEU A 21 -16.40 -2.89 23.26
C LEU A 21 -15.82 -2.77 24.69
N ASN A 22 -14.60 -3.30 24.88
CA ASN A 22 -13.84 -3.21 26.12
C ASN A 22 -12.49 -2.52 25.83
N PRO A 23 -12.38 -1.19 25.95
CA PRO A 23 -11.12 -0.49 25.73
C PRO A 23 -10.13 -0.80 26.85
N GLU A 24 -8.89 -1.16 26.50
CA GLU A 24 -7.81 -1.38 27.48
C GLU A 24 -7.50 -0.11 28.27
N ASN A 25 -7.61 1.06 27.61
CA ASN A 25 -7.45 2.36 28.22
C ASN A 25 -8.75 3.18 28.08
N PRO A 26 -9.50 3.42 29.17
CA PRO A 26 -10.73 4.22 29.14
C PRO A 26 -10.52 5.67 28.64
N GLN A 27 -9.30 6.21 28.74
CA GLN A 27 -8.94 7.54 28.23
C GLN A 27 -8.72 7.56 26.71
N GLN A 28 -8.50 6.39 26.09
CA GLN A 28 -8.36 6.24 24.65
C GLN A 28 -9.42 5.27 24.12
N PRO A 29 -10.66 5.75 23.92
CA PRO A 29 -11.81 4.88 23.63
C PRO A 29 -11.83 4.33 22.20
N PHE A 30 -10.87 4.72 21.35
CA PHE A 30 -10.81 4.26 19.97
C PHE A 30 -9.38 4.04 19.47
N ILE A 31 -9.28 3.16 18.46
CA ILE A 31 -8.06 2.87 17.72
C ILE A 31 -8.20 3.50 16.33
N ASN A 32 -7.20 4.27 15.91
CA ASN A 32 -7.10 4.76 14.54
C ASN A 32 -6.32 3.75 13.69
N ILE A 33 -6.93 3.27 12.63
CA ILE A 33 -6.32 2.37 11.65
C ILE A 33 -6.00 3.17 10.41
N ASN A 34 -4.72 3.28 10.09
CA ASN A 34 -4.22 3.94 8.89
C ASN A 34 -4.61 3.16 7.63
N ILE A 35 -4.77 3.84 6.50
CA ILE A 35 -4.96 3.21 5.17
C ILE A 35 -3.84 2.21 4.82
N LEU A 36 -2.63 2.40 5.33
CA LEU A 36 -1.50 1.47 5.14
C LEU A 36 -1.41 0.40 6.25
N SER A 37 -2.40 0.32 7.14
CA SER A 37 -2.43 -0.69 8.19
C SER A 37 -2.74 -2.08 7.60
N PRO A 38 -2.06 -3.13 8.06
CA PRO A 38 -2.39 -4.51 7.70
C PRO A 38 -3.84 -4.88 8.08
N ASN A 39 -4.40 -4.23 9.09
CA ASN A 39 -5.75 -4.53 9.58
C ASN A 39 -6.85 -3.83 8.78
N LEU A 40 -6.52 -2.97 7.81
CA LEU A 40 -7.53 -2.22 7.06
C LEU A 40 -8.46 -3.16 6.28
N ASP A 41 -7.90 -4.06 5.49
CA ASP A 41 -8.65 -4.99 4.65
C ASP A 41 -9.56 -5.94 5.44
N PRO A 42 -9.07 -6.67 6.46
CA PRO A 42 -9.92 -7.57 7.23
C PRO A 42 -11.03 -6.83 7.99
N MET A 43 -10.83 -5.56 8.34
CA MET A 43 -11.84 -4.77 9.04
C MET A 43 -12.86 -4.11 8.11
N ALA A 44 -12.45 -3.71 6.91
CA ALA A 44 -13.36 -3.16 5.90
C ALA A 44 -14.13 -4.26 5.15
N TYR A 45 -13.53 -5.43 4.99
CA TYR A 45 -14.07 -6.56 4.25
C TYR A 45 -14.01 -7.88 5.06
N PRO A 46 -14.67 -7.99 6.23
CA PRO A 46 -14.61 -9.21 7.06
C PRO A 46 -15.01 -10.49 6.34
N ILE A 47 -15.92 -10.39 5.36
CA ILE A 47 -16.38 -11.54 4.55
C ILE A 47 -15.24 -12.14 3.70
N PHE A 48 -14.23 -11.34 3.34
CA PHE A 48 -13.07 -11.82 2.58
C PHE A 48 -12.01 -12.46 3.46
N PHE A 49 -11.99 -12.08 4.74
CA PHE A 49 -10.99 -12.49 5.72
C PHE A 49 -11.69 -13.07 6.95
N PRO A 50 -12.34 -14.25 6.83
CA PRO A 50 -13.17 -14.81 7.90
C PRO A 50 -12.38 -15.11 9.18
N TYR A 51 -11.07 -15.32 9.06
CA TYR A 51 -10.17 -15.56 10.19
C TYR A 51 -9.47 -14.29 10.70
N GLY A 52 -9.73 -13.13 10.09
CA GLY A 52 -9.11 -11.86 10.49
C GLY A 52 -7.60 -11.81 10.25
N GLU A 53 -7.11 -12.54 9.25
CA GLU A 53 -5.69 -12.56 8.89
C GLU A 53 -5.21 -11.14 8.55
N PRO A 54 -4.01 -10.74 9.02
CA PRO A 54 -3.47 -9.44 8.71
C PRO A 54 -3.16 -9.35 7.21
N GLY A 55 -3.47 -8.19 6.63
CA GLY A 55 -3.13 -7.84 5.26
C GLY A 55 -1.63 -7.67 5.04
N TRP A 56 -1.27 -7.10 3.89
CA TRP A 56 0.12 -6.78 3.56
C TRP A 56 0.82 -5.96 4.66
N GLN A 57 2.11 -6.23 4.87
CA GLN A 57 2.95 -5.53 5.85
C GLN A 57 4.24 -5.04 5.20
N PRO A 58 4.77 -3.87 5.63
CA PRO A 58 6.10 -3.42 5.21
C PRO A 58 7.16 -4.48 5.54
N ASN A 59 8.12 -4.66 4.62
CA ASN A 59 9.22 -5.63 4.74
C ASN A 59 8.81 -7.11 4.70
N TRP A 60 7.58 -7.43 4.28
CA TRP A 60 7.22 -8.82 3.99
C TRP A 60 8.12 -9.33 2.87
N ARG A 61 8.96 -10.32 3.17
CA ARG A 61 9.90 -10.88 2.19
C ARG A 61 9.21 -11.83 1.21
N CYS A 62 9.55 -11.71 -0.07
CA CYS A 62 9.15 -12.70 -1.06
C CYS A 62 10.01 -13.95 -0.82
N GLU A 63 9.41 -15.05 -0.40
CA GLU A 63 10.13 -16.31 -0.35
C GLU A 63 10.55 -16.70 -1.76
N SER A 64 11.84 -16.95 -1.93
CA SER A 64 12.48 -17.14 -3.22
C SER A 64 11.86 -18.32 -3.98
N TYR A 65 11.05 -18.05 -4.99
CA TYR A 65 10.82 -19.02 -6.06
C TYR A 65 12.09 -19.10 -6.92
N GLN A 66 12.35 -20.23 -7.59
CA GLN A 66 13.65 -20.51 -8.25
C GLN A 66 14.14 -19.41 -9.23
N GLY A 67 13.26 -18.53 -9.73
CA GLY A 67 13.63 -17.36 -10.56
C GLY A 67 14.12 -16.11 -9.81
N ALA A 68 13.96 -16.06 -8.48
CA ALA A 68 14.37 -14.93 -7.64
C ALA A 68 15.86 -14.94 -7.27
N GLN A 69 16.57 -16.06 -7.45
CA GLN A 69 17.98 -16.19 -7.05
C GLN A 69 18.95 -15.29 -7.81
N GLY A 70 18.53 -14.70 -8.95
CA GLY A 70 19.37 -13.78 -9.73
C GLY A 70 19.18 -12.29 -9.43
N ASN A 71 18.13 -11.90 -8.69
CA ASN A 71 17.75 -10.48 -8.55
C ASN A 71 17.48 -10.11 -7.08
N GLN A 72 18.55 -9.84 -6.34
CA GLN A 72 18.51 -9.37 -4.94
C GLN A 72 17.81 -8.01 -4.77
N SER A 73 17.40 -7.35 -5.86
CA SER A 73 16.64 -6.09 -5.82
C SER A 73 15.17 -6.27 -5.39
N ARG A 74 14.58 -7.48 -5.53
CA ARG A 74 13.15 -7.74 -5.21
C ARG A 74 12.97 -8.59 -3.96
N VAL A 75 13.53 -8.11 -2.83
CA VAL A 75 13.47 -8.83 -1.54
C VAL A 75 12.10 -8.74 -0.89
N ASN A 76 11.37 -7.63 -1.10
CA ASN A 76 10.09 -7.36 -0.44
C ASN A 76 8.91 -7.51 -1.40
N VAL A 77 7.83 -8.13 -0.94
CA VAL A 77 6.53 -8.17 -1.61
C VAL A 77 5.94 -6.76 -1.58
N THR A 78 5.50 -6.25 -2.71
CA THR A 78 4.76 -4.99 -2.80
C THR A 78 3.26 -5.19 -2.50
N ILE A 79 2.55 -4.13 -2.08
CA ILE A 79 1.09 -4.19 -1.89
C ILE A 79 0.40 -4.71 -3.14
N LEU A 80 0.79 -4.23 -4.33
CA LEU A 80 0.21 -4.67 -5.60
C LEU A 80 0.38 -6.17 -5.83
N GLN A 81 1.58 -6.70 -5.58
CA GLN A 81 1.83 -8.15 -5.71
C GLN A 81 0.95 -8.94 -4.74
N TYR A 82 0.88 -8.54 -3.48
CA TYR A 82 0.02 -9.17 -2.48
C TYR A 82 -1.46 -9.17 -2.91
N LYS A 83 -1.99 -8.00 -3.30
CA LYS A 83 -3.39 -7.85 -3.75
C LYS A 83 -3.68 -8.69 -4.99
N SER A 84 -2.75 -8.73 -5.95
CA SER A 84 -2.91 -9.56 -7.15
C SER A 84 -2.93 -11.05 -6.81
N ALA A 85 -2.09 -11.51 -5.88
CA ALA A 85 -2.04 -12.91 -5.46
C ALA A 85 -3.37 -13.37 -4.85
N LEU A 86 -4.03 -12.51 -4.06
CA LEU A 86 -5.36 -12.79 -3.50
C LEU A 86 -6.44 -13.04 -4.57
N THR A 87 -6.26 -12.54 -5.79
CA THR A 87 -7.22 -12.72 -6.89
C THR A 87 -6.89 -13.87 -7.84
N VAL A 88 -5.69 -14.45 -7.73
CA VAL A 88 -5.16 -15.48 -8.66
C VAL A 88 -5.34 -16.90 -8.13
N VAL A 89 -5.72 -17.09 -6.86
CA VAL A 89 -6.00 -18.43 -6.31
C VAL A 89 -7.24 -19.03 -6.99
N LEU A 90 -7.01 -20.04 -7.84
CA LEU A 90 -8.04 -20.69 -8.68
C LEU A 90 -8.37 -22.12 -8.26
N ASP A 91 -7.52 -22.76 -7.44
CA ASP A 91 -7.67 -24.18 -7.10
C ASP A 91 -8.78 -24.45 -6.07
N ASP A 92 -9.24 -23.43 -5.33
CA ASP A 92 -10.26 -23.51 -4.28
C ASP A 92 -11.27 -22.35 -4.34
N PHE A 93 -12.36 -22.46 -3.55
CA PHE A 93 -13.31 -21.35 -3.38
C PHE A 93 -12.61 -20.14 -2.80
N ASN A 94 -12.56 -19.05 -3.58
CA ASN A 94 -11.99 -17.79 -3.16
C ASN A 94 -13.13 -16.78 -2.85
N PRO A 95 -13.25 -16.31 -1.59
CA PRO A 95 -14.33 -15.43 -1.18
C PRO A 95 -14.25 -14.05 -1.84
N ILE A 96 -13.06 -13.58 -2.20
CA ILE A 96 -12.84 -12.26 -2.82
C ILE A 96 -13.43 -12.26 -4.23
N ILE A 97 -13.11 -13.27 -5.05
CA ILE A 97 -13.60 -13.35 -6.44
C ILE A 97 -15.10 -13.63 -6.52
N SER A 98 -15.65 -14.31 -5.51
CA SER A 98 -17.05 -14.75 -5.48
C SER A 98 -18.03 -13.66 -4.99
N ALA A 99 -17.52 -12.50 -4.59
CA ALA A 99 -18.30 -11.48 -3.87
C ALA A 99 -19.15 -10.53 -4.74
N GLY A 100 -19.17 -10.71 -6.05
CA GLY A 100 -20.04 -9.98 -6.96
C GLY A 100 -19.76 -8.47 -7.03
N LYS A 101 -20.60 -7.64 -6.38
CA LYS A 101 -20.42 -6.17 -6.38
C LYS A 101 -19.32 -5.72 -5.41
N LEU A 102 -19.13 -6.47 -4.32
CA LEU A 102 -18.19 -6.10 -3.27
C LEU A 102 -16.73 -6.16 -3.75
N ILE A 103 -16.40 -7.10 -4.64
CA ILE A 103 -15.06 -7.18 -5.25
C ILE A 103 -14.71 -5.90 -6.01
N ARG A 104 -15.68 -5.26 -6.68
CA ARG A 104 -15.43 -4.04 -7.47
C ARG A 104 -15.01 -2.90 -6.55
N GLN A 105 -15.67 -2.78 -5.41
CA GLN A 105 -15.32 -1.81 -4.39
C GLN A 105 -13.93 -2.10 -3.82
N TRP A 106 -13.66 -3.37 -3.49
CA TRP A 106 -12.36 -3.79 -2.98
C TRP A 106 -11.21 -3.56 -3.96
N ILE A 107 -11.43 -3.77 -5.27
CA ILE A 107 -10.42 -3.48 -6.31
C ILE A 107 -10.09 -1.99 -6.32
N VAL A 108 -11.11 -1.12 -6.29
CA VAL A 108 -10.90 0.34 -6.27
C VAL A 108 -10.16 0.76 -4.99
N ASP A 109 -10.57 0.25 -3.83
CA ASP A 109 -9.92 0.55 -2.55
C ASP A 109 -8.49 0.03 -2.50
N SER A 110 -8.23 -1.16 -3.06
CA SER A 110 -6.89 -1.73 -3.16
C SER A 110 -5.98 -0.89 -4.05
N TYR A 111 -6.50 -0.38 -5.17
CA TYR A 111 -5.75 0.55 -6.02
C TYR A 111 -5.42 1.84 -5.27
N LEU A 112 -6.38 2.43 -4.56
CA LEU A 112 -6.15 3.61 -3.74
C LEU A 112 -5.09 3.37 -2.64
N GLN A 113 -5.07 2.19 -2.03
CA GLN A 113 -4.06 1.82 -1.04
C GLN A 113 -2.66 1.71 -1.67
N VAL A 114 -2.54 1.14 -2.86
CA VAL A 114 -1.26 1.10 -3.61
C VAL A 114 -0.76 2.50 -3.92
N GLU A 115 -1.62 3.37 -4.44
CA GLU A 115 -1.25 4.76 -4.74
C GLU A 115 -0.90 5.56 -3.48
N ALA A 116 -1.65 5.38 -2.39
CA ALA A 116 -1.32 6.01 -1.11
C ALA A 116 0.07 5.59 -0.60
N ASN A 117 0.44 4.32 -0.77
CA ASN A 117 1.77 3.83 -0.42
C ASN A 117 2.86 4.45 -1.30
N ASN A 118 2.63 4.54 -2.62
CA ASN A 118 3.56 5.17 -3.55
C ASN A 118 3.79 6.66 -3.22
N LEU A 119 2.71 7.40 -2.96
CA LEU A 119 2.77 8.79 -2.54
C LEU A 119 3.49 8.94 -1.19
N ASN A 120 3.25 8.02 -0.26
CA ASN A 120 3.95 8.02 1.03
C ASN A 120 5.45 7.79 0.85
N PHE A 121 5.86 6.86 -0.03
CA PHE A 121 7.26 6.62 -0.37
C PHE A 121 7.91 7.88 -0.95
N ILE A 122 7.29 8.51 -1.95
CA ILE A 122 7.79 9.75 -2.56
C ILE A 122 7.94 10.83 -1.48
N ARG A 123 6.96 10.98 -0.59
CA ARG A 123 6.98 11.98 0.48
C ARG A 123 8.13 11.76 1.47
N THR A 124 8.37 10.52 1.90
CA THR A 124 9.40 10.20 2.91
C THR A 124 10.81 10.14 2.35
N HIS A 125 10.98 9.88 1.05
CA HIS A 125 12.29 9.73 0.39
C HIS A 125 12.66 10.94 -0.49
N GLN A 126 11.99 12.09 -0.33
CA GLN A 126 12.22 13.30 -1.14
C GLN A 126 13.70 13.71 -1.25
N GLN A 127 14.47 13.62 -0.17
CA GLN A 127 15.88 14.04 -0.17
C GLN A 127 16.73 13.14 -1.10
N GLN A 128 16.55 11.83 -1.01
CA GLN A 128 17.27 10.86 -1.84
C GLN A 128 16.89 11.00 -3.32
N LEU A 129 15.60 11.13 -3.60
CA LEU A 129 15.10 11.33 -4.97
C LEU A 129 15.65 12.62 -5.59
N ARG A 130 15.78 13.70 -4.80
CA ARG A 130 16.38 14.96 -5.25
C ARG A 130 17.88 14.81 -5.52
N THR A 131 18.62 14.12 -4.64
CA THR A 131 20.07 13.91 -4.86
C THR A 131 20.33 13.04 -6.09
N GLU A 132 19.55 11.98 -6.31
CA GLU A 132 19.64 11.14 -7.51
C GLU A 132 19.38 11.94 -8.78
N LEU A 133 18.38 12.83 -8.76
CA LEU A 133 18.08 13.71 -9.90
C LEU A 133 19.25 14.65 -10.23
N TYR A 134 19.85 15.28 -9.22
CA TYR A 134 21.01 16.17 -9.44
C TYR A 134 22.23 15.41 -9.95
N GLN A 135 22.47 14.21 -9.44
CA GLN A 135 23.55 13.35 -9.92
C GLN A 135 23.33 12.95 -11.39
N GLY A 136 22.11 12.52 -11.75
CA GLY A 136 21.78 12.20 -13.14
C GLY A 136 21.92 13.38 -14.10
N LEU A 137 21.61 14.60 -13.66
CA LEU A 137 21.85 15.82 -14.44
C LEU A 137 23.34 16.12 -14.62
N ALA A 138 24.13 15.99 -13.55
CA ALA A 138 25.58 16.18 -13.61
C ALA A 138 26.26 15.17 -14.54
N ASP A 139 25.85 13.90 -14.47
CA ASP A 139 26.37 12.81 -15.31
C ASP A 139 25.99 12.98 -16.79
N ARG A 140 24.80 13.51 -17.08
CA ARG A 140 24.38 13.86 -18.44
C ARG A 140 25.20 15.02 -19.02
N ASN A 141 25.52 16.01 -18.21
CA ASN A 141 26.30 17.17 -18.63
C ASN A 141 27.78 16.81 -18.84
N SER A 142 28.33 15.88 -18.06
CA SER A 142 29.71 15.40 -18.22
C SER A 142 29.89 14.44 -19.41
N SER A 143 28.83 13.70 -19.78
CA SER A 143 28.84 12.78 -20.93
C SER A 143 28.56 13.44 -22.27
N ASN A 144 28.18 14.72 -22.30
CA ASN A 144 27.89 15.46 -23.54
C ASN A 144 28.81 16.70 -23.69
N PRO A 145 30.09 16.52 -24.11
CA PRO A 145 31.07 17.60 -24.10
C PRO A 145 30.94 18.64 -25.24
N VAL A 146 29.89 18.64 -26.05
CA VAL A 146 29.80 19.57 -27.21
C VAL A 146 28.36 20.02 -27.48
N LEU A 147 27.97 21.20 -26.96
CA LEU A 147 27.23 22.22 -27.72
C LEU A 147 27.26 23.57 -26.97
N ILE A 148 28.42 24.21 -26.91
CA ILE A 148 28.51 25.67 -26.77
C ILE A 148 29.47 26.12 -27.87
N ILE A 149 28.88 26.55 -29.00
CA ILE A 149 29.51 27.48 -29.94
C ILE A 149 28.79 28.81 -29.71
#